data_AF-A0A1X0NNE7-F1
#
_entry.id   AF-A0A1X0NNE7-F1
#
_cell.length_a   1.000
_cell.length_b   1.000
_cell.length_c   1.000
_cell.angle_alpha   90.00
_cell.angle_beta   90.00
_cell.angle_gamma   90.00
#
_symmetry.space_group_name_H-M   'P 1'
#
loop_
_entity.id
_entity.type
_entity.pdbx_description
1 polymer ?
#
loop_
_entity_poly.entity_id
_entity_poly.type
_entity_poly.pdbx_seq_one_letter_code
_entity_poly.pdbx_strand_id
1 'polypeptide(L)'
;SFVKLPTNPVLTEYDLLALPLSLAELEYFRDPTNFWVNPDNTSEWLVAFVASAYDDFYVPVSKVFVFATSDPNLAADFRYSHVLWQDTLDLSNELEHPDFFKLGDDYYLKVSTMLSGQDYWVYGNYTKNGDDKTIF
;
A
#
# COMPACT_ATOMS: atom_id res chain seq x y z
N SER A 1 1.72 -0.87 28.59
CA SER A 1 2.81 -0.23 27.83
C SER A 1 2.97 -0.95 26.50
N PHE A 2 3.38 -0.26 25.44
CA PHE A 2 3.74 -0.89 24.17
C PHE A 2 5.20 -1.38 24.22
N VAL A 3 5.49 -2.54 23.63
CA VAL A 3 6.83 -3.14 23.56
C VAL A 3 7.17 -3.40 22.09
N LYS A 4 8.37 -3.01 21.65
CA LYS A 4 8.84 -3.26 20.29
C LYS A 4 9.30 -4.71 20.16
N LEU A 5 8.95 -5.35 19.03
CA LEU A 5 9.52 -6.66 18.68
C LEU A 5 11.03 -6.54 18.41
N PRO A 6 11.85 -7.52 18.82
CA PRO A 6 13.28 -7.54 18.51
C PRO A 6 13.59 -7.65 17.01
N THR A 7 12.63 -8.13 16.21
CA THR A 7 12.77 -8.31 14.76
C THR A 7 12.48 -7.06 13.95
N ASN A 8 12.15 -5.93 14.59
CA ASN A 8 11.95 -4.66 13.89
C ASN A 8 13.26 -4.12 13.28
N PRO A 9 13.21 -3.46 12.11
CA PRO A 9 12.03 -3.28 11.25
C PRO A 9 11.66 -4.57 10.49
N VAL A 10 10.36 -4.83 10.37
CA VAL A 10 9.83 -6.02 9.66
C VAL A 10 9.55 -5.77 8.17
N LEU A 11 9.52 -4.49 7.77
CA LEU A 11 9.36 -3.99 6.41
C LEU A 11 10.14 -2.69 6.28
N THR A 12 10.77 -2.50 5.13
CA THR A 12 11.57 -1.32 4.78
C THR A 12 11.38 -0.97 3.30
N GLU A 13 11.86 0.21 2.91
CA GLU A 13 11.92 0.65 1.52
C GLU A 13 12.71 -0.33 0.62
N TYR A 14 13.67 -1.09 1.17
CA TYR A 14 14.44 -2.07 0.40
C TYR A 14 13.59 -3.24 -0.09
N ASP A 15 12.50 -3.57 0.60
CA ASP A 15 11.57 -4.62 0.20
C ASP A 15 10.76 -4.21 -1.06
N LEU A 16 10.62 -2.90 -1.29
CA LEU A 16 10.07 -2.35 -2.53
C LEU A 16 11.14 -2.18 -3.62
N LEU A 17 12.39 -1.81 -3.26
CA LEU A 17 13.49 -1.63 -4.20
C LEU A 17 13.84 -2.91 -4.99
N ALA A 18 13.45 -4.07 -4.48
CA ALA A 18 13.61 -5.36 -5.18
C ALA A 18 12.61 -5.56 -6.33
N LEU A 19 11.63 -4.66 -6.51
CA LEU A 19 10.60 -4.79 -7.55
C LEU A 19 11.05 -4.11 -8.85
N PRO A 20 10.66 -4.64 -10.02
CA PRO A 20 10.97 -4.01 -11.32
C PRO A 20 10.29 -2.64 -11.53
N LEU A 21 9.51 -2.17 -10.56
CA LEU A 21 8.77 -0.90 -10.56
C LEU A 21 9.53 0.25 -9.87
N SER A 22 10.66 -0.04 -9.22
CA SER A 22 11.40 0.91 -8.36
C SER A 22 12.78 1.22 -8.92
N LEU A 23 12.83 1.90 -10.07
CA LEU A 23 14.10 2.25 -10.72
C LEU A 23 14.73 3.56 -10.22
N ALA A 24 14.06 4.32 -9.35
CA ALA A 24 14.63 5.53 -8.78
C ALA A 24 14.00 5.82 -7.41
N GLU A 25 14.86 6.01 -6.42
CA GLU A 25 14.65 6.74 -5.16
C GLU A 25 13.22 6.61 -4.58
N LEU A 26 12.95 5.47 -3.94
CA LEU A 26 11.78 5.35 -3.08
C LEU A 26 11.99 6.24 -1.86
N GLU A 27 11.29 7.36 -1.85
CA GLU A 27 11.19 8.25 -0.72
C GLU A 27 9.80 8.09 -0.07
N TYR A 28 9.69 8.48 1.20
CA TYR A 28 8.42 8.52 1.91
C TYR A 28 7.65 7.18 2.02
N PHE A 29 8.35 6.04 2.19
CA PHE A 29 7.71 4.77 2.56
C PHE A 29 7.26 4.78 4.02
N ARG A 30 5.96 4.99 4.26
CA ARG A 30 5.43 5.24 5.62
C ARG A 30 3.94 4.96 5.74
N ASP A 31 3.44 5.19 6.95
CA ASP A 31 2.03 5.23 7.33
C ASP A 31 1.26 3.94 6.92
N PRO A 32 1.43 2.84 7.67
CA PRO A 32 0.64 1.63 7.43
C PRO A 32 -0.85 1.88 7.64
N THR A 33 -1.68 1.28 6.79
CA THR A 33 -3.11 1.13 7.05
C THR A 33 -3.38 0.15 8.20
N ASN A 34 -4.65 0.00 8.59
CA ASN A 34 -5.08 -1.20 9.29
C ASN A 34 -4.89 -2.45 8.40
N PHE A 35 -4.74 -3.62 9.03
CA PHE A 35 -4.73 -4.89 8.31
C PHE A 35 -6.14 -5.29 7.85
N TRP A 36 -6.24 -5.95 6.71
CA TRP A 36 -7.47 -6.61 6.25
C TRP A 36 -7.19 -8.02 5.73
N VAL A 37 -8.22 -8.86 5.65
CA VAL A 37 -8.08 -10.24 5.15
C VAL A 37 -7.83 -10.19 3.64
N ASN A 38 -6.85 -10.97 3.16
CA ASN A 38 -6.60 -11.10 1.74
C ASN A 38 -7.81 -11.80 1.07
N PRO A 39 -8.51 -11.16 0.11
CA PRO A 39 -9.69 -11.73 -0.54
C PRO A 39 -9.39 -13.00 -1.36
N ASP A 40 -8.14 -13.18 -1.81
CA ASP A 40 -7.71 -14.38 -2.54
C ASP A 40 -7.22 -15.51 -1.65
N ASN A 41 -6.85 -15.21 -0.40
CA ASN A 41 -6.29 -16.18 0.53
C ASN A 41 -6.63 -15.79 1.97
N THR A 42 -7.69 -16.37 2.51
CA THR A 42 -8.17 -16.03 3.87
C THR A 42 -7.19 -16.39 5.00
N SER A 43 -6.10 -17.09 4.70
CA SER A 43 -5.01 -17.38 5.64
C SER A 43 -3.90 -16.32 5.63
N GLU A 44 -4.05 -15.25 4.83
CA GLU A 44 -3.12 -14.12 4.76
C GLU A 44 -3.84 -12.81 5.12
N TRP A 45 -3.06 -11.88 5.67
CA TRP A 45 -3.48 -10.50 5.89
C TRP A 45 -2.74 -9.57 4.96
N LEU A 46 -3.40 -8.49 4.57
CA LEU A 46 -2.87 -7.41 3.76
C LEU A 46 -2.69 -6.15 4.62
N VAL A 47 -1.65 -5.37 4.31
CA VAL A 47 -1.42 -4.02 4.83
C VAL A 47 -0.90 -3.15 3.70
N ALA A 48 -1.31 -1.88 3.66
CA ALA A 48 -0.88 -0.94 2.66
C ALA A 48 -0.02 0.17 3.27
N PHE A 49 0.88 0.71 2.46
CA PHE A 49 1.74 1.85 2.77
C PHE A 49 1.72 2.82 1.59
N VAL A 50 1.86 4.11 1.88
CA VAL A 50 2.15 5.11 0.86
C VAL A 50 3.66 5.17 0.63
N ALA A 51 4.06 5.40 -0.62
CA ALA A 51 5.42 5.79 -0.98
C ALA A 51 5.44 6.59 -2.27
N SER A 52 6.44 7.45 -2.40
CA SER A 52 6.79 8.09 -3.67
C SER A 52 7.46 7.06 -4.59
N ALA A 53 7.07 7.07 -5.86
CA ALA A 53 7.50 6.11 -6.86
C ALA A 53 7.44 6.75 -8.25
N TYR A 54 7.60 5.93 -9.29
CA TYR A 54 7.44 6.32 -10.67
C TYR A 54 6.34 5.50 -11.34
N ASP A 55 5.64 6.12 -12.30
CA ASP A 55 4.75 5.40 -13.21
C ASP A 55 5.53 4.70 -14.34
N ASP A 56 4.82 4.04 -15.26
CA ASP A 56 5.42 3.30 -16.37
C ASP A 56 6.17 4.20 -17.38
N PHE A 57 6.00 5.52 -17.29
CA PHE A 57 6.65 6.53 -18.12
C PHE A 57 7.77 7.28 -17.37
N TYR A 58 8.16 6.80 -16.18
CA TYR A 58 9.15 7.45 -15.32
C TYR A 58 8.75 8.86 -14.87
N VAL A 59 7.45 9.10 -14.70
CA VAL A 59 6.93 10.31 -14.05
C VAL A 59 6.81 10.07 -12.54
N PRO A 60 7.31 10.97 -11.68
CA PRO A 60 7.13 10.86 -10.24
C PRO A 60 5.64 10.84 -9.87
N VAL A 61 5.24 9.86 -9.06
CA VAL A 61 3.87 9.67 -8.58
C VAL A 61 3.88 9.15 -7.16
N SER A 62 2.76 9.28 -6.44
CA SER A 62 2.54 8.57 -5.19
C SER A 62 1.81 7.26 -5.45
N LYS A 63 2.21 6.17 -4.79
CA LYS A 63 1.56 4.86 -4.88
C LYS A 63 1.21 4.34 -3.50
N VAL A 64 0.12 3.57 -3.44
CA VAL A 64 -0.28 2.81 -2.26
C VAL A 64 0.09 1.35 -2.50
N PHE A 65 1.19 0.92 -1.88
CA PHE A 65 1.74 -0.43 -2.03
C PHE A 65 1.14 -1.37 -1.00
N VAL A 66 0.70 -2.55 -1.45
CA VAL A 66 0.11 -3.61 -0.61
C VAL A 66 1.13 -4.71 -0.39
N PHE A 67 1.24 -5.13 0.87
CA PHE A 67 2.02 -6.29 1.29
C PHE A 67 1.09 -7.33 1.91
N ALA A 68 1.36 -8.60 1.61
CA ALA A 68 0.74 -9.73 2.26
C ALA A 68 1.67 -10.32 3.32
N THR A 69 1.12 -10.83 4.41
CA THR A 69 1.84 -11.68 5.36
C THR A 69 0.94 -12.82 5.83
N SER A 70 1.54 -13.99 6.02
CA SER A 70 0.90 -15.13 6.67
C SER A 70 1.38 -15.31 8.11
N ASP A 71 2.33 -14.49 8.58
CA ASP A 71 2.89 -14.61 9.93
C ASP A 71 1.92 -14.05 10.98
N PRO A 72 1.35 -14.90 11.85
CA PRO A 72 0.41 -14.45 12.88
C PRO A 72 1.07 -13.56 13.95
N ASN A 73 2.40 -13.51 14.01
CA ASN A 73 3.15 -12.67 14.95
C ASN A 73 3.56 -11.32 14.35
N LEU A 74 3.33 -11.11 13.05
CA LEU A 74 3.73 -9.91 12.31
C LEU A 74 5.23 -9.58 12.48
N ALA A 75 6.06 -10.63 12.59
CA ALA A 75 7.49 -10.52 12.80
C ALA A 75 8.31 -10.73 11.52
N ALA A 76 7.71 -11.35 10.48
CA ALA A 76 8.35 -11.63 9.19
C ALA A 76 7.30 -11.90 8.07
N ASP A 77 7.77 -12.46 6.95
CA ASP A 77 6.98 -12.94 5.79
C ASP A 77 6.13 -11.86 5.08
N PHE A 78 6.52 -10.59 5.18
CA PHE A 78 5.90 -9.57 4.36
C PHE A 78 6.38 -9.68 2.92
N ARG A 79 5.43 -9.85 2.00
CA ARG A 79 5.68 -10.04 0.57
C ARG A 79 4.87 -9.00 -0.19
N TYR A 80 5.51 -8.32 -1.15
CA TYR A 80 4.79 -7.43 -2.05
C TYR A 80 3.65 -8.18 -2.74
N SER A 81 2.46 -7.58 -2.74
CA SER A 81 1.26 -8.13 -3.37
C SER A 81 0.95 -7.38 -4.67
N HIS A 82 0.61 -6.10 -4.57
CA HIS A 82 0.22 -5.24 -5.70
C HIS A 82 0.26 -3.77 -5.30
N VAL A 83 0.06 -2.88 -6.26
CA VAL A 83 -0.27 -1.46 -6.02
C VAL A 83 -1.79 -1.35 -5.94
N LEU A 84 -2.31 -0.87 -4.81
CA LEU A 84 -3.75 -0.65 -4.60
C LEU A 84 -4.24 0.54 -5.43
N TRP A 85 -3.43 1.59 -5.47
CA TRP A 85 -3.77 2.82 -6.18
C TRP A 85 -2.52 3.62 -6.50
N GLN A 86 -2.57 4.36 -7.61
CA GLN A 86 -1.55 5.33 -8.01
C GLN A 86 -2.22 6.69 -8.16
N ASP A 87 -1.60 7.73 -7.61
CA ASP A 87 -2.05 9.10 -7.83
C ASP A 87 -1.82 9.51 -9.29
N THR A 88 -2.91 9.64 -10.03
CA THR A 88 -2.93 10.18 -11.40
C THR A 88 -3.52 11.59 -11.45
N LEU A 89 -3.91 12.14 -10.30
CA LEU A 89 -4.57 13.43 -10.18
C LEU A 89 -3.58 14.55 -9.85
N ASP A 90 -2.28 14.24 -9.81
CA ASP A 90 -1.18 15.16 -9.51
C ASP A 90 -1.44 15.92 -8.18
N LEU A 91 -2.04 15.24 -7.20
CA LEU A 91 -2.47 15.87 -5.95
C LEU A 91 -1.29 16.08 -5.02
N SER A 92 -0.29 15.17 -5.06
CA SER A 92 1.02 15.33 -4.44
C SER A 92 1.93 14.14 -4.78
N ASN A 93 3.24 14.40 -4.92
CA ASN A 93 4.28 13.36 -4.89
C ASN A 93 4.50 12.76 -3.48
N GLU A 94 3.78 13.25 -2.46
CA GLU A 94 3.90 12.87 -1.05
C GLU A 94 2.49 12.70 -0.43
N LEU A 95 1.97 11.47 -0.50
CA LEU A 95 0.74 11.09 0.22
C LEU A 95 1.07 10.64 1.65
N GLU A 96 0.10 10.83 2.55
CA GLU A 96 0.19 10.44 3.96
C GLU A 96 -1.10 9.73 4.42
N HIS A 97 -1.00 9.00 5.53
CA HIS A 97 -2.15 8.43 6.25
C HIS A 97 -3.19 7.71 5.36
N PRO A 98 -2.78 6.68 4.59
CA PRO A 98 -3.73 5.87 3.87
C PRO A 98 -4.67 5.16 4.86
N ASP A 99 -5.94 5.04 4.50
CA ASP A 99 -6.88 4.16 5.19
C ASP A 99 -7.73 3.43 4.16
N PHE A 100 -7.93 2.14 4.35
CA PHE A 100 -8.63 1.28 3.41
C PHE A 100 -9.71 0.48 4.13
N PHE A 101 -10.96 0.67 3.70
CA PHE A 101 -12.10 0.10 4.38
C PHE A 101 -13.26 -0.14 3.41
N LYS A 102 -14.21 -0.97 3.83
CA LYS A 102 -15.40 -1.32 3.06
C LYS A 102 -16.64 -0.66 3.67
N LEU A 103 -17.51 -0.08 2.85
CA LEU A 103 -18.85 0.35 3.24
C LEU A 103 -19.87 -0.27 2.28
N GLY A 104 -20.68 -1.21 2.77
CA GLY A 104 -21.59 -1.98 1.93
C GLY A 104 -20.82 -2.90 0.99
N ASP A 105 -21.01 -2.72 -0.32
CA ASP A 105 -20.33 -3.49 -1.35
C ASP A 105 -19.06 -2.81 -1.88
N ASP A 106 -18.92 -1.50 -1.67
CA ASP A 106 -17.81 -0.71 -2.19
C ASP A 106 -16.64 -0.62 -1.21
N TYR A 107 -15.45 -0.52 -1.77
CA TYR A 107 -14.21 -0.26 -1.05
C TYR A 107 -13.80 1.20 -1.24
N TYR A 108 -13.29 1.78 -0.16
CA TYR A 108 -12.85 3.17 -0.08
C TYR A 108 -11.39 3.20 0.34
N LEU A 109 -10.62 4.02 -0.37
CA LEU A 109 -9.28 4.42 0.01
C LEU A 109 -9.30 5.90 0.34
N LYS A 110 -8.96 6.24 1.58
CA LYS A 110 -8.68 7.59 2.01
C LYS A 110 -7.17 7.83 1.95
N VAL A 111 -6.75 9.00 1.49
CA VAL A 111 -5.36 9.47 1.56
C VAL A 111 -5.31 10.94 1.95
N SER A 112 -4.24 11.37 2.61
CA SER A 112 -3.95 12.78 2.85
C SER A 112 -2.90 13.27 1.86
N THR A 113 -3.02 14.50 1.37
CA THR A 113 -2.00 15.12 0.52
C THR A 113 -1.20 16.12 1.34
N MET A 114 0.14 16.07 1.29
CA MET A 114 0.96 17.10 1.95
C MET A 114 0.79 18.48 1.33
N LEU A 115 0.63 18.55 -0.01
CA LEU A 115 0.53 19.82 -0.73
C LEU A 115 -0.69 20.66 -0.32
N SER A 116 -1.87 20.04 -0.22
CA SER A 116 -3.10 20.76 0.14
C SER A 116 -3.47 20.66 1.63
N GLY A 117 -2.85 19.73 2.36
CA GLY A 117 -3.20 19.42 3.75
C GLY A 117 -4.64 18.92 3.91
N GLN A 118 -5.23 18.37 2.85
CA GLN A 118 -6.59 17.85 2.83
C GLN A 118 -6.60 16.33 2.71
N ASP A 119 -7.74 15.77 3.11
CA ASP A 119 -8.07 14.36 2.95
C ASP A 119 -8.92 14.17 1.69
N TYR A 120 -8.60 13.11 0.94
CA TYR A 120 -9.31 12.72 -0.27
C TYR A 120 -9.73 11.27 -0.15
N TRP A 121 -10.86 10.95 -0.80
CA TRP A 121 -11.38 9.60 -0.90
C TRP A 121 -11.47 9.21 -2.36
N VAL A 122 -10.97 8.04 -2.69
CA VAL A 122 -11.26 7.32 -3.93
C VAL A 122 -11.99 6.03 -3.58
N TYR A 123 -12.84 5.56 -4.48
CA TYR A 123 -13.63 4.36 -4.27
C TYR A 123 -13.56 3.48 -5.52
N GLY A 124 -13.75 2.19 -5.30
CA GLY A 124 -13.64 1.19 -6.34
C GLY A 124 -13.97 -0.20 -5.80
N ASN A 125 -13.74 -1.19 -6.64
CA ASN A 125 -14.03 -2.57 -6.33
C ASN A 125 -12.84 -3.43 -6.72
N TYR A 126 -12.56 -4.43 -5.89
CA TYR A 126 -11.64 -5.48 -6.24
C TYR A 126 -12.14 -6.23 -7.48
N THR A 127 -11.28 -6.37 -8.48
CA THR A 127 -11.56 -7.13 -9.70
C THR A 127 -10.46 -8.17 -9.96
N LYS A 128 -10.79 -9.21 -10.71
CA LYS A 128 -9.80 -10.20 -11.15
C LYS A 128 -9.05 -9.66 -12.36
N ASN A 129 -7.72 -9.65 -12.29
CA ASN A 129 -6.89 -9.36 -13.46
C ASN A 129 -6.79 -10.58 -14.40
N GLY A 130 -6.03 -10.45 -15.49
CA GLY A 130 -5.82 -11.54 -16.45
C GLY A 130 -5.15 -12.81 -15.90
N ASP A 131 -4.54 -12.72 -14.71
CA ASP A 131 -3.90 -13.83 -13.98
C ASP A 131 -4.78 -14.38 -12.84
N ASP A 132 -6.07 -14.01 -12.81
CA ASP A 132 -7.04 -14.36 -11.75
C ASP A 132 -6.62 -13.91 -10.33
N LYS A 133 -5.78 -12.88 -10.24
CA LYS A 133 -5.47 -12.21 -8.98
C LYS A 133 -6.45 -11.08 -8.73
N THR A 134 -6.92 -10.97 -7.49
CA THR A 134 -7.75 -9.86 -7.05
C THR A 134 -6.86 -8.63 -6.89
N ILE A 135 -7.05 -7.67 -7.78
CA ILE A 135 -6.42 -6.35 -7.77
C ILE A 135 -7.49 -5.28 -7.62
N PHE A 136 -7.11 -4.14 -7.07
CA PHE A 136 -7.96 -2.96 -7.12
C PHE A 136 -7.78 -2.24 -8.45
#